data_AF-A0A435ZC43-F1
#
_entry.id   AF-A0A435ZC43-F1
#
_cell.length_a   1.000
_cell.length_b   1.000
_cell.length_c   1.000
_cell.angle_alpha   90.00
_cell.angle_beta   90.00
_cell.angle_gamma   90.00
#
_symmetry.space_group_name_H-M   'P 1'
#
loop_
_entity.id
_entity.type
_entity.pdbx_description
1 polymer ?
#
loop_
_entity_poly.entity_id
_entity_poly.type
_entity_poly.pdbx_seq_one_letter_code
_entity_poly.pdbx_strand_id
1 'polypeptide(L)'
;MTTIQPLLPEDAPAVTAMRQAASAHKGEPMGPDARPIFDAMFAATPAASDVRVEPATVGGIAGFWLRLPNARPGARMLYIHGGGYVLGSAEALANFAGQIAARVGADIFVPDYRLAPE
;
A
#
# COMPACT_ATOMS: atom_id res chain seq x y z
N MET A 1 23.59 14.60 -2.47
CA MET A 1 24.31 13.42 -2.96
C MET A 1 23.32 12.27 -2.97
N THR A 2 22.96 11.74 -4.15
CA THR A 2 21.93 10.70 -4.28
C THR A 2 22.57 9.34 -4.07
N THR A 3 22.10 8.58 -3.09
CA THR A 3 22.49 7.18 -2.91
C THR A 3 21.58 6.30 -3.76
N ILE A 4 22.15 5.57 -4.72
CA ILE A 4 21.41 4.58 -5.51
C ILE A 4 21.61 3.22 -4.85
N GLN A 5 20.51 2.60 -4.42
CA GLN A 5 20.53 1.22 -3.92
C GLN A 5 20.49 0.27 -5.13
N PRO A 6 21.46 -0.65 -5.29
CA PRO A 6 21.43 -1.59 -6.40
C PRO A 6 20.28 -2.58 -6.26
N LEU A 7 19.79 -3.11 -7.38
CA LEU A 7 18.84 -4.22 -7.37
C LEU A 7 19.52 -5.46 -6.78
N LEU A 8 18.91 -6.03 -5.74
CA LEU A 8 19.41 -7.25 -5.12
C LEU A 8 19.15 -8.47 -6.02
N PRO A 9 20.06 -9.45 -6.12
CA PRO A 9 19.88 -10.63 -6.95
C PRO A 9 18.60 -11.42 -6.66
N GLU A 10 18.18 -11.48 -5.40
CA GLU A 10 16.95 -12.14 -4.95
C GLU A 10 15.67 -11.48 -5.48
N ASP A 11 15.71 -10.16 -5.73
CA ASP A 11 14.57 -9.39 -6.23
C ASP A 11 14.50 -9.39 -7.76
N ALA A 12 15.59 -9.73 -8.44
CA ALA A 12 15.70 -9.66 -9.89
C ALA A 12 14.64 -10.50 -10.65
N PRO A 13 14.29 -11.73 -10.21
CA PRO A 13 13.21 -12.50 -10.84
C PRO A 13 11.85 -11.80 -10.72
N ALA A 14 11.52 -11.28 -9.53
CA ALA A 14 10.25 -10.59 -9.29
C ALA A 14 10.13 -9.30 -10.12
N VAL A 15 11.21 -8.50 -10.19
CA VAL A 15 11.24 -7.29 -11.02
C VAL A 15 11.11 -7.62 -12.51
N THR A 16 11.73 -8.70 -12.97
CA THR A 16 11.62 -9.15 -14.36
C THR A 16 10.19 -9.60 -14.69
N ALA A 17 9.58 -10.42 -13.83
CA ALA A 17 8.21 -10.88 -13.99
C ALA A 17 7.22 -9.70 -13.99
N MET A 18 7.38 -8.76 -13.04
CA MET A 18 6.55 -7.55 -12.97
C MET A 18 6.68 -6.70 -14.25
N ARG A 19 7.90 -6.53 -14.76
CA ARG A 19 8.14 -5.79 -16.01
C ARG A 19 7.46 -6.47 -17.20
N GLN A 20 7.53 -7.80 -17.29
CA GLN A 20 6.89 -8.56 -18.37
C GLN A 20 5.36 -8.43 -18.27
N ALA A 21 4.78 -8.64 -17.09
CA ALA A 21 3.34 -8.55 -16.86
C ALA A 21 2.78 -7.15 -17.17
N ALA A 22 3.50 -6.10 -16.78
CA ALA A 22 3.09 -4.73 -17.05
C ALA A 22 3.33 -4.27 -18.51
N SER A 23 4.17 -4.97 -19.28
CA SER A 23 4.62 -4.47 -20.60
C SER A 23 3.48 -4.28 -21.61
N ALA A 24 2.50 -5.19 -21.63
CA ALA A 24 1.36 -5.14 -22.54
C ALA A 24 0.40 -3.97 -22.27
N HIS A 25 0.34 -3.52 -21.02
CA HIS A 25 -0.58 -2.49 -20.55
C HIS A 25 0.02 -1.07 -20.58
N LYS A 26 1.23 -0.92 -21.13
CA LYS A 26 1.91 0.38 -21.19
C LYS A 26 1.15 1.33 -22.11
N GLY A 27 0.81 2.51 -21.58
CA GLY A 27 0.11 3.55 -22.33
C GLY A 27 -1.41 3.40 -22.30
N GLU A 28 -1.93 2.35 -21.68
CA GLU A 28 -3.36 2.25 -21.41
C GLU A 28 -3.77 3.34 -20.40
N PRO A 29 -4.95 3.96 -20.58
CA PRO A 29 -5.43 4.98 -19.67
C PRO A 29 -5.72 4.36 -18.29
N MET A 30 -5.15 4.95 -17.25
CA MET A 30 -5.39 4.58 -15.85
C MET A 30 -6.26 5.64 -15.18
N GLY A 31 -7.57 5.57 -15.45
CA GLY A 31 -8.60 6.44 -14.86
C GLY A 31 -9.46 5.72 -13.81
N PRO A 32 -10.53 6.34 -13.31
CA PRO A 32 -11.40 5.76 -12.28
C PRO A 32 -11.92 4.35 -12.58
N ASP A 33 -12.16 4.03 -13.86
CA ASP A 33 -12.61 2.70 -14.30
C ASP A 33 -11.61 1.58 -13.99
N ALA A 34 -10.33 1.92 -13.79
CA ALA A 34 -9.27 0.98 -13.43
C ALA A 34 -9.18 0.72 -11.90
N ARG A 35 -9.97 1.40 -11.06
CA ARG A 35 -9.96 1.21 -9.59
C ARG A 35 -10.15 -0.25 -9.18
N PRO A 36 -11.15 -1.01 -9.69
CA PRO A 36 -11.37 -2.39 -9.22
C PRO A 36 -10.20 -3.33 -9.52
N ILE A 37 -9.61 -3.22 -10.71
CA ILE A 37 -8.48 -4.09 -11.08
C ILE A 37 -7.20 -3.69 -10.34
N PHE A 38 -6.99 -2.38 -10.12
CA PHE A 38 -5.88 -1.88 -9.32
C PHE A 38 -5.99 -2.36 -7.87
N ASP A 39 -7.17 -2.25 -7.26
CA ASP A 39 -7.42 -2.69 -5.89
C ASP A 39 -7.23 -4.19 -5.75
N ALA A 40 -7.76 -5.00 -6.68
CA ALA A 40 -7.57 -6.45 -6.67
C ALA A 40 -6.09 -6.85 -6.75
N MET A 41 -5.29 -6.14 -7.56
CA MET A 41 -3.86 -6.38 -7.68
C MET A 41 -3.13 -6.14 -6.36
N PHE A 42 -3.45 -5.06 -5.64
CA PHE A 42 -2.81 -4.75 -4.35
C PHE A 42 -3.34 -5.59 -3.19
N ALA A 43 -4.63 -5.93 -3.20
CA ALA A 43 -5.25 -6.81 -2.21
C ALA A 43 -4.65 -8.23 -2.21
N ALA A 44 -4.06 -8.66 -3.34
CA ALA A 44 -3.31 -9.91 -3.44
C ALA A 44 -1.98 -9.90 -2.65
N THR A 45 -1.57 -8.75 -2.10
CA THR A 45 -0.43 -8.68 -1.17
C THR A 45 -0.73 -9.52 0.06
N PRO A 46 0.15 -10.48 0.44
CA PRO A 46 -0.06 -11.28 1.64
C PRO A 46 -0.12 -10.41 2.89
N ALA A 47 -1.09 -10.69 3.76
CA ALA A 47 -1.16 -10.07 5.08
C ALA A 47 0.08 -10.44 5.90
N ALA A 48 0.56 -9.51 6.72
CA ALA A 48 1.56 -9.81 7.74
C ALA A 48 0.88 -10.57 8.90
N SER A 49 1.53 -11.61 9.43
CA SER A 49 0.93 -12.56 10.38
C SER A 49 0.33 -11.91 11.64
N ASP A 50 0.96 -10.84 12.13
CA ASP A 50 0.63 -10.26 13.44
C ASP A 50 -0.02 -8.87 13.34
N VAL A 51 -0.47 -8.47 12.15
CA VAL A 51 -1.12 -7.18 11.92
C VAL A 51 -2.64 -7.34 11.94
N ARG A 52 -3.30 -6.63 12.85
CA ARG A 52 -4.78 -6.52 12.86
C ARG A 52 -5.21 -5.27 12.12
N VAL A 53 -6.19 -5.42 11.23
CA VAL A 53 -6.80 -4.31 10.50
C VAL A 53 -8.07 -3.88 11.24
N GLU A 54 -8.11 -2.63 11.69
CA GLU A 54 -9.20 -2.07 12.51
C GLU A 54 -9.77 -0.81 11.83
N PRO A 55 -11.05 -0.79 11.41
CA PRO A 55 -11.67 0.42 10.88
C PRO A 55 -11.65 1.57 11.89
N ALA A 56 -11.37 2.78 11.42
CA ALA A 56 -11.35 3.96 12.28
C ALA A 56 -11.62 5.26 11.51
N THR A 57 -11.84 6.34 12.26
CA THR A 57 -11.90 7.69 11.74
C THR A 57 -10.92 8.56 12.52
N VAL A 58 -10.00 9.22 11.80
CA VAL A 58 -8.99 10.10 12.39
C VAL A 58 -9.07 11.46 11.70
N GLY A 59 -9.29 12.53 12.48
CA GLY A 59 -9.42 13.87 11.92
C GLY A 59 -10.56 14.03 10.90
N GLY A 60 -11.62 13.22 11.03
CA GLY A 60 -12.76 13.21 10.10
C GLY A 60 -12.55 12.39 8.81
N ILE A 61 -11.42 11.69 8.67
CA ILE A 61 -11.12 10.84 7.52
C ILE A 61 -11.27 9.37 7.93
N ALA A 62 -12.09 8.61 7.20
CA ALA A 62 -12.25 7.17 7.38
C ALA A 62 -10.98 6.42 6.93
N GLY A 63 -10.76 5.23 7.46
CA GLY A 63 -9.60 4.42 7.10
C GLY A 63 -9.42 3.24 8.05
N PHE A 64 -8.18 2.74 8.12
CA PHE A 64 -7.85 1.57 8.91
C PHE A 64 -6.59 1.79 9.75
N TRP A 65 -6.66 1.45 11.04
CA TRP A 65 -5.49 1.20 11.86
C TRP A 65 -4.97 -0.21 11.59
N LEU A 66 -3.67 -0.31 11.33
CA LEU A 66 -2.91 -1.54 11.28
C LEU A 66 -2.19 -1.67 12.61
N ARG A 67 -2.74 -2.50 13.49
CA ARG A 67 -2.30 -2.67 14.87
C ARG A 67 -1.36 -3.85 15.02
N LEU A 68 -0.26 -3.63 15.72
CA LEU A 68 0.64 -4.69 16.15
C LEU A 68 0.41 -5.02 17.63
N PRO A 69 0.59 -6.28 18.05
CA PRO A 69 0.51 -6.64 19.47
C PRO A 69 1.57 -5.92 20.31
N ASN A 70 2.77 -5.69 19.75
CA ASN A 70 3.92 -5.11 20.43
C ASN A 70 4.47 -3.88 19.67
N ALA A 71 3.58 -2.96 19.27
CA ALA A 71 4.00 -1.70 18.66
C ALA A 71 4.90 -0.88 19.61
N ARG A 72 5.93 -0.21 19.07
CA ARG A 72 6.79 0.66 19.87
C ARG A 72 5.96 1.80 20.49
N PRO A 73 6.04 2.02 21.82
CA PRO A 73 5.36 3.13 22.47
C PRO A 73 5.75 4.48 21.85
N GLY A 74 4.76 5.32 21.58
CA GLY A 74 4.96 6.67 21.02
C GLY A 74 5.26 6.72 19.51
N ALA A 75 5.40 5.58 18.83
CA ALA A 75 5.63 5.54 17.38
C ALA A 75 4.33 5.25 16.61
N ARG A 76 4.01 6.10 15.63
CA ARG A 76 2.89 5.91 14.70
C ARG A 76 3.29 6.37 13.31
N MET A 77 2.72 5.77 12.28
CA MET A 77 2.90 6.20 10.90
C MET A 77 1.55 6.49 10.23
N LEU A 78 1.57 7.43 9.30
CA LEU A 78 0.48 7.66 8.36
C LEU A 78 0.95 7.16 6.99
N TYR A 79 0.24 6.19 6.41
CA TYR A 79 0.57 5.66 5.10
C TYR A 79 -0.41 6.19 4.05
N ILE A 80 0.07 7.07 3.18
CA ILE A 80 -0.70 7.58 2.05
C ILE A 80 -0.49 6.65 0.86
N HIS A 81 -1.54 5.93 0.47
CA HIS A 81 -1.46 4.96 -0.61
C HIS A 81 -1.18 5.62 -1.96
N GLY A 82 -0.47 4.91 -2.84
CA GLY A 82 -0.24 5.34 -4.23
C GLY A 82 -1.49 5.21 -5.11
N GLY A 83 -1.34 5.43 -6.41
CA GLY A 83 -2.45 5.40 -7.38
C GLY A 83 -2.71 6.72 -8.09
N GLY A 84 -1.74 7.64 -8.05
CA GLY A 84 -1.82 8.90 -8.79
C GLY A 84 -2.97 9.82 -8.37
N TYR A 85 -3.45 9.67 -7.13
CA TYR A 85 -4.64 10.35 -6.59
C TYR A 85 -5.97 9.99 -7.28
N VAL A 86 -5.99 8.96 -8.14
CA VAL A 86 -7.18 8.51 -8.87
C VAL A 86 -7.54 7.07 -8.52
N LEU A 87 -6.55 6.26 -8.12
CA LEU A 87 -6.66 4.82 -7.91
C LEU A 87 -6.27 4.42 -6.49
N GLY A 88 -6.62 3.19 -6.12
CA GLY A 88 -6.32 2.62 -4.82
C GLY A 88 -7.41 2.92 -3.81
N SER A 89 -7.45 2.10 -2.76
CA SER A 89 -8.25 2.33 -1.57
C SER A 89 -7.42 2.01 -0.33
N ALA A 90 -7.85 2.54 0.81
CA ALA A 90 -7.21 2.21 2.08
C ALA A 90 -7.26 0.70 2.38
N GLU A 91 -8.35 0.04 1.99
CA GLU A 91 -8.53 -1.40 2.17
C GLU A 91 -7.57 -2.21 1.29
N ALA A 92 -7.51 -1.92 -0.01
CA ALA A 92 -6.67 -2.69 -0.94
C ALA A 92 -5.17 -2.61 -0.60
N LEU A 93 -4.70 -1.48 -0.06
CA LEU A 93 -3.30 -1.27 0.32
C LEU A 93 -3.00 -1.56 1.81
N ALA A 94 -4.00 -1.99 2.60
CA ALA A 94 -3.83 -2.29 4.02
C ALA A 94 -2.78 -3.38 4.26
N ASN A 95 -2.78 -4.47 3.46
CA ASN A 95 -1.81 -5.55 3.62
C ASN A 95 -0.38 -5.11 3.30
N PHE A 96 -0.20 -4.30 2.25
CA PHE A 96 1.10 -3.72 1.91
C PHE A 96 1.61 -2.80 3.02
N ALA A 97 0.77 -1.91 3.53
CA ALA A 97 1.11 -1.09 4.68
C ALA A 97 1.35 -1.93 5.95
N GLY A 98 0.69 -3.08 6.09
CA GLY A 98 0.91 -4.04 7.18
C GLY A 98 2.30 -4.67 7.14
N GLN A 99 2.82 -4.97 5.95
CA GLN A 99 4.21 -5.43 5.79
C GLN A 99 5.22 -4.38 6.27
N ILE A 100 4.93 -3.09 6.07
CA ILE A 100 5.73 -1.98 6.60
C ILE A 100 5.56 -1.89 8.11
N ALA A 101 4.33 -1.95 8.62
CA ALA A 101 4.03 -1.91 10.05
C ALA A 101 4.85 -2.96 10.80
N ALA A 102 4.84 -4.22 10.34
CA ALA A 102 5.56 -5.32 10.98
C ALA A 102 7.08 -5.11 11.01
N ARG A 103 7.68 -4.60 9.92
CA ARG A 103 9.13 -4.34 9.83
C ARG A 103 9.56 -3.13 10.62
N VAL A 104 8.74 -2.09 10.59
CA VAL A 104 9.01 -0.87 11.34
C VAL A 104 8.66 -1.06 12.79
N GLY A 105 7.74 -1.93 13.22
CA GLY A 105 7.34 -2.09 14.61
C GLY A 105 6.50 -0.92 15.14
N ALA A 106 5.67 -0.30 14.30
CA ALA A 106 4.79 0.80 14.68
C ALA A 106 3.39 0.62 14.08
N ASP A 107 2.37 1.09 14.80
CA ASP A 107 1.01 1.14 14.28
C ASP A 107 0.93 2.12 13.11
N ILE A 108 0.18 1.74 12.07
CA ILE A 108 0.02 2.55 10.86
C ILE A 108 -1.45 2.88 10.67
N PHE A 109 -1.78 4.14 10.40
CA PHE A 109 -3.10 4.51 9.90
C PHE A 109 -3.04 4.66 8.38
N VAL A 110 -3.96 4.00 7.67
CA VAL A 110 -4.16 4.11 6.23
C VAL A 110 -5.48 4.86 6.01
N PRO A 111 -5.45 6.14 5.60
CA PRO A 111 -6.65 6.91 5.34
C PRO A 111 -7.24 6.55 3.98
N ASP A 112 -8.57 6.46 3.92
CA ASP A 112 -9.34 6.39 2.69
C ASP A 112 -9.60 7.82 2.20
N TYR A 113 -8.55 8.42 1.66
CA TYR A 113 -8.56 9.83 1.28
C TYR A 113 -9.33 10.02 -0.04
N ARG A 114 -9.85 11.24 -0.25
CA ARG A 114 -10.60 11.58 -1.47
C ARG A 114 -9.74 11.43 -2.72
N LEU A 115 -10.28 10.80 -3.74
CA LEU A 115 -9.65 10.63 -5.05
C LEU A 115 -10.28 11.59 -6.06
N ALA A 116 -9.50 11.95 -7.06
CA ALA A 116 -9.99 12.63 -8.25
C ALA A 116 -10.69 11.62 -9.19
N PRO A 117 -11.63 12.09 -10.05
CA PRO A 117 -12.00 13.48 -10.28
C PRO A 117 -13.12 14.03 -9.38
N GLU A 118 -13.69 13.23 -8.48
CA GLU A 118 -14.84 13.61 -7.63
C GLU A 118 -14.59 14.84 -6.73
#